data_AF-A0A0J8G249-F1
#
_entry.id   AF-A0A0J8G249-F1
#
_cell.length_a   1.000
_cell.length_b   1.000
_cell.length_c   1.000
_cell.angle_alpha   90.00
_cell.angle_beta   90.00
_cell.angle_gamma   90.00
#
_symmetry.space_group_name_H-M   'P 1'
#
loop_
_entity.id
_entity.type
_entity.pdbx_description
1 polymer ?
#
loop_
_entity_poly.entity_id
_entity_poly.type
_entity_poly.pdbx_seq_one_letter_code
_entity_poly.pdbx_strand_id
1 'polypeptide(L)'
;MISLMTSRFDGLTNINHLRETITTRPAPVSDLDCIEPNLAAELFAGVLREIFIPNKFTIEFIAEVVGRAAAHSAMNFDTENHYVNRMYYPSSGEVFPICLTGLAGVGKTETINALRRVMPGPAEIEVGHYQKPHTVYSHWYASARGKASGKQLLMNFLGHEGSTRENVANLLHRCQQRANQDGISLAVLEEMQHVNTGQGAAKVTDLLLTMSGLNIPMVFVSNYSLIHKLLRRNSEDRQRLLSEPRVMLPDAPDSKPWAEYISECIAASNGRIRANVEDLAREVYRGSFGIKRLAVQLLKLSYLEARNSSRMWIGLEDVHRAYSSSSYFSHRDDVEELERQAIQKNKASRLDLRCPFGTPIRSNVIQFARKDRDNRAARAVFEGALTPTERETHKKLKLDSDASPPSTKRRKRPSIEKPTDESLLDAFNEIFDPKVD
;
A
#
# COMPACT_ATOMS: atom_id res chain seq x y z
N MET A 1 15.78 -2.71 37.13
CA MET A 1 16.93 -1.88 36.64
C MET A 1 16.48 -1.05 35.44
N ILE A 2 16.40 0.27 35.61
CA ILE A 2 15.91 1.24 34.61
C ILE A 2 16.68 1.22 33.27
N SER A 3 17.91 0.72 33.27
CA SER A 3 18.76 0.57 32.07
C SER A 3 18.13 -0.26 30.95
N LEU A 4 17.13 -1.09 31.27
CA LEU A 4 16.36 -1.83 30.27
C LEU A 4 15.61 -0.91 29.29
N MET A 5 15.21 0.29 29.72
CA MET A 5 14.49 1.26 28.88
C MET A 5 15.31 1.71 27.66
N THR A 6 16.63 1.81 27.83
CA THR A 6 17.56 2.20 26.78
C THR A 6 18.09 0.97 26.04
N SER A 7 18.55 -0.06 26.77
CA SER A 7 19.19 -1.23 26.16
C SER A 7 18.25 -2.06 25.28
N ARG A 8 16.93 -1.97 25.47
CA ARG A 8 15.95 -2.67 24.60
C ARG A 8 16.00 -2.22 23.13
N PHE A 9 16.62 -1.08 22.84
CA PHE A 9 16.81 -0.58 21.47
C PHE A 9 18.15 -1.00 20.85
N ASP A 10 19.02 -1.66 21.60
CA ASP A 10 20.36 -2.01 21.15
C ASP A 10 20.30 -3.00 19.97
N GLY A 11 21.10 -2.73 18.94
CA GLY A 11 21.19 -3.57 17.74
C GLY A 11 20.01 -3.46 16.76
N LEU A 12 18.92 -2.78 17.11
CA LEU A 12 17.73 -2.65 16.25
C LEU A 12 17.93 -1.76 15.02
N THR A 13 19.04 -1.04 14.92
CA THR A 13 19.42 -0.23 13.76
C THR A 13 20.37 -0.96 12.80
N ASN A 14 20.75 -2.21 13.10
CA ASN A 14 21.62 -3.01 12.23
C ASN A 14 20.88 -3.38 10.94
N ILE A 15 21.41 -2.94 9.79
CA ILE A 15 20.80 -3.09 8.46
C ILE A 15 20.51 -4.57 8.10
N ASN A 16 21.41 -5.49 8.42
CA ASN A 16 21.25 -6.90 8.06
C ASN A 16 20.14 -7.54 8.90
N HIS A 17 20.19 -7.32 10.20
CA HIS A 17 19.15 -7.78 11.12
C HIS A 17 17.79 -7.19 10.78
N LEU A 18 17.73 -5.88 10.48
CA LEU A 18 16.51 -5.21 10.03
C LEU A 18 15.92 -5.90 8.80
N ARG A 19 16.74 -6.16 7.78
CA ARG A 19 16.28 -6.80 6.54
C ARG A 19 15.69 -8.18 6.81
N GLU A 20 16.34 -9.00 7.62
CA GLU A 20 15.86 -10.34 7.98
C GLU A 20 14.53 -10.26 8.74
N THR A 21 14.46 -9.43 9.78
CA THR A 21 13.28 -9.30 10.67
C THR A 21 12.05 -8.76 9.95
N ILE A 22 12.22 -7.82 9.02
CA ILE A 22 11.08 -7.21 8.32
C ILE A 22 10.67 -7.96 7.07
N THR A 23 11.54 -8.79 6.48
CA THR A 23 11.18 -9.54 5.28
C THR A 23 10.08 -10.55 5.60
N THR A 24 9.00 -10.54 4.81
CA THR A 24 7.90 -11.51 4.95
C THR A 24 7.76 -12.29 3.66
N ARG A 25 7.87 -13.61 3.79
CA ARG A 25 7.72 -14.58 2.69
C ARG A 25 6.64 -15.58 3.12
N PRO A 26 5.43 -15.51 2.54
CA PRO A 26 4.34 -16.39 2.92
C PRO A 26 4.57 -17.81 2.42
N ALA A 27 3.87 -18.77 3.04
CA ALA A 27 3.85 -20.13 2.53
C ALA A 27 3.19 -20.18 1.13
N PRO A 28 3.67 -21.04 0.21
CA PRO A 28 3.05 -21.19 -1.10
C PRO A 28 1.58 -21.61 -0.99
N VAL A 29 0.75 -21.06 -1.88
CA VAL A 29 -0.68 -21.38 -1.92
C VAL A 29 -0.91 -22.83 -2.35
N SER A 30 -1.79 -23.55 -1.65
CA SER A 30 -2.18 -24.93 -1.98
C SER A 30 -3.64 -24.99 -2.49
N ASP A 31 -3.96 -26.08 -3.19
CA ASP A 31 -5.33 -26.53 -3.47
C ASP A 31 -6.26 -25.55 -4.21
N LEU A 32 -5.71 -24.55 -4.92
CA LEU A 32 -6.49 -23.60 -5.74
C LEU A 32 -7.29 -24.27 -6.88
N ASP A 33 -6.98 -25.52 -7.22
CA ASP A 33 -7.67 -26.26 -8.27
C ASP A 33 -9.04 -26.79 -7.85
N CYS A 34 -9.17 -27.10 -6.55
CA CYS A 34 -10.35 -27.75 -5.99
C CYS A 34 -11.42 -26.74 -5.56
N ILE A 35 -11.16 -25.44 -5.73
CA ILE A 35 -12.00 -24.34 -5.25
C ILE A 35 -12.54 -23.56 -6.45
N GLU A 36 -13.70 -22.94 -6.26
CA GLU A 36 -14.31 -22.05 -7.26
C GLU A 36 -13.31 -20.93 -7.68
N PRO A 37 -13.19 -20.62 -8.98
CA PRO A 37 -12.14 -19.73 -9.50
C PRO A 37 -12.04 -18.36 -8.84
N ASN A 38 -13.16 -17.70 -8.50
CA ASN A 38 -13.14 -16.39 -7.86
C ASN A 38 -12.62 -16.47 -6.42
N LEU A 39 -13.07 -17.46 -5.65
CA LEU A 39 -12.54 -17.70 -4.31
C LEU A 39 -11.05 -18.07 -4.36
N ALA A 40 -10.64 -18.92 -5.30
CA ALA A 40 -9.24 -19.26 -5.51
C ALA A 40 -8.39 -18.02 -5.85
N ALA A 41 -8.92 -17.10 -6.67
CA ALA A 41 -8.26 -15.84 -6.99
C ALA A 41 -8.10 -14.91 -5.78
N GLU A 42 -9.08 -14.87 -4.87
CA GLU A 42 -8.97 -14.09 -3.63
C GLU A 42 -7.94 -14.68 -2.67
N LEU A 43 -7.90 -16.01 -2.51
CA LEU A 43 -6.89 -16.68 -1.71
C LEU A 43 -5.48 -16.44 -2.27
N PHE A 44 -5.34 -16.60 -3.60
CA PHE A 44 -4.09 -16.31 -4.29
C PHE A 44 -3.65 -14.86 -4.07
N ALA A 45 -4.55 -13.89 -4.25
CA ALA A 45 -4.26 -12.49 -4.00
C ALA A 45 -3.95 -12.21 -2.52
N GLY A 46 -4.60 -12.92 -1.59
CA GLY A 46 -4.34 -12.84 -0.16
C GLY A 46 -2.88 -13.18 0.16
N VAL A 47 -2.42 -14.35 -0.29
CA VAL A 47 -1.02 -14.78 -0.13
C VAL A 47 -0.05 -13.77 -0.74
N LEU A 48 -0.31 -13.28 -1.96
CA LEU A 48 0.58 -12.29 -2.58
C LEU A 48 0.67 -10.96 -1.81
N ARG A 49 -0.38 -10.55 -1.08
CA ARG A 49 -0.35 -9.33 -0.25
C ARG A 49 0.54 -9.47 0.97
N GLU A 50 0.78 -10.69 1.46
CA GLU A 50 1.66 -10.94 2.61
C GLU A 50 3.14 -10.79 2.25
N ILE A 51 3.49 -10.86 0.97
CA ILE A 51 4.86 -10.70 0.50
C ILE A 51 5.36 -9.28 0.82
N PHE A 52 6.40 -9.19 1.64
CA PHE A 52 7.06 -7.93 1.94
C PHE A 52 8.57 -8.06 1.76
N ILE A 53 9.06 -7.56 0.62
CA ILE A 53 10.49 -7.39 0.37
C ILE A 53 10.89 -5.93 0.63
N PRO A 54 11.76 -5.65 1.62
CA PRO A 54 12.16 -4.31 1.96
C PRO A 54 13.17 -3.76 0.93
N ASN A 55 12.92 -2.55 0.45
CA ASN A 55 13.88 -1.82 -0.37
C ASN A 55 14.78 -0.93 0.51
N LYS A 56 15.75 -0.26 -0.11
CA LYS A 56 16.69 0.65 0.58
C LYS A 56 15.96 1.74 1.39
N PHE A 57 14.91 2.34 0.82
CA PHE A 57 14.12 3.37 1.50
C PHE A 57 13.47 2.83 2.77
N THR A 58 12.84 1.65 2.71
CA THR A 58 12.19 1.03 3.88
C THR A 58 13.18 0.80 5.01
N ILE A 59 14.37 0.27 4.70
CA ILE A 59 15.41 -0.02 5.70
C ILE A 59 15.91 1.28 6.34
N GLU A 60 16.26 2.27 5.52
CA GLU A 60 16.75 3.57 6.00
C GLU A 60 15.70 4.30 6.84
N PHE A 61 14.44 4.28 6.40
CA PHE A 61 13.33 4.88 7.13
C PHE A 61 13.10 4.21 8.49
N ILE A 62 13.06 2.88 8.55
CA ILE A 62 12.88 2.16 9.82
C ILE A 62 14.07 2.43 10.74
N ALA A 63 15.30 2.38 10.24
CA ALA A 63 16.49 2.68 11.03
C ALA A 63 16.48 4.12 11.58
N GLU A 64 16.07 5.12 10.77
CA GLU A 64 15.90 6.51 11.20
C GLU A 64 14.88 6.61 12.34
N VAL A 65 13.69 6.01 12.17
CA VAL A 65 12.60 6.11 13.15
C VAL A 65 12.95 5.39 14.45
N VAL A 66 13.54 4.19 14.37
CA VAL A 66 14.02 3.44 15.54
C VAL A 66 15.13 4.22 16.25
N GLY A 67 16.07 4.82 15.51
CA GLY A 67 17.13 5.65 16.09
C GLY A 67 16.59 6.87 16.85
N ARG A 68 15.55 7.53 16.32
CA ARG A 68 14.88 8.64 17.02
C ARG A 68 14.15 8.19 18.27
N ALA A 69 13.48 7.03 18.23
CA ALA A 69 12.83 6.46 19.41
C ALA A 69 13.86 6.07 20.49
N ALA A 70 14.98 5.46 20.09
CA ALA A 70 16.08 5.11 20.99
C ALA A 70 16.70 6.36 21.64
N ALA A 71 16.95 7.42 20.85
CA ALA A 71 17.46 8.69 21.35
C ALA A 71 16.49 9.34 22.34
N HIS A 72 15.18 9.35 22.05
CA HIS A 72 14.17 9.86 22.97
C HIS A 72 14.14 9.05 24.28
N SER A 73 14.22 7.72 24.20
CA SER A 73 14.29 6.84 25.37
C SER A 73 15.51 7.16 26.24
N ALA A 74 16.69 7.30 25.62
CA ALA A 74 17.92 7.64 26.31
C ALA A 74 17.89 9.03 26.96
N MET A 75 17.26 10.02 26.33
CA MET A 75 17.17 11.38 26.90
C MET A 75 16.19 11.50 28.06
N ASN A 76 15.16 10.66 28.11
CA ASN A 76 14.09 10.78 29.11
C ASN A 76 14.13 9.71 30.21
N PHE A 77 14.79 8.57 29.97
CA PHE A 77 14.72 7.39 30.83
C PHE A 77 16.12 6.84 31.18
N ASP A 78 17.16 7.69 31.25
CA ASP A 78 18.55 7.26 31.55
C ASP A 78 18.71 6.69 32.97
N THR A 79 18.01 7.28 33.92
CA THR A 79 18.10 7.05 35.36
C THR A 79 16.70 6.97 35.93
N GLU A 80 16.58 6.27 37.05
CA GLU A 80 15.31 6.11 37.75
C GLU A 80 14.74 7.46 38.19
N ASN A 81 15.59 8.36 38.68
CA ASN A 81 15.17 9.71 39.08
C ASN A 81 14.62 10.51 37.89
N HIS A 82 15.27 10.46 36.72
CA HIS A 82 14.76 11.13 35.52
C HIS A 82 13.44 10.52 35.05
N TYR A 83 13.34 9.19 35.01
CA TYR A 83 12.12 8.48 34.63
C TYR A 83 10.94 8.87 35.54
N VAL A 84 11.12 8.81 36.86
CA VAL A 84 10.09 9.18 37.84
C VAL A 84 9.74 10.67 37.72
N ASN A 85 10.73 11.55 37.56
CA ASN A 85 10.47 12.97 37.35
C ASN A 85 9.62 13.23 36.09
N ARG A 86 9.88 12.51 34.99
CA ARG A 86 9.14 12.62 33.73
C ARG A 86 7.70 12.12 33.82
N MET A 87 7.40 11.16 34.70
CA MET A 87 6.02 10.72 34.94
C MET A 87 5.13 11.87 35.42
N TYR A 88 5.66 12.72 36.31
CA TYR A 88 4.90 13.81 36.92
C TYR A 88 5.04 15.13 36.17
N TYR A 89 6.23 15.38 35.64
CA TYR A 89 6.59 16.63 34.97
C TYR A 89 7.11 16.34 33.54
N PRO A 90 6.19 16.10 32.58
CA PRO A 90 6.57 15.94 31.19
C PRO A 90 7.36 17.11 30.64
N SER A 91 8.31 16.84 29.75
CA SER A 91 9.08 17.88 29.06
C SER A 91 8.16 18.73 28.17
N SER A 92 8.39 20.04 28.18
CA SER A 92 7.93 20.94 27.14
C SER A 92 8.96 20.95 25.99
N GLY A 93 8.53 20.57 24.79
CA GLY A 93 9.37 20.60 23.61
C GLY A 93 8.52 20.56 22.35
N GLU A 94 8.94 21.27 21.31
CA GLU A 94 8.26 21.18 20.02
C GLU A 94 8.82 19.97 19.25
N VAL A 95 7.91 19.08 18.82
CA VAL A 95 8.25 17.94 17.98
C VAL A 95 7.69 18.16 16.58
N PHE A 96 8.56 18.06 15.59
CA PHE A 96 8.19 18.02 14.19
C PHE A 96 7.97 16.57 13.76
N PRO A 97 6.75 16.17 13.36
CA PRO A 97 6.50 14.81 12.96
C PRO A 97 7.08 14.48 11.59
N ILE A 98 7.49 13.23 11.44
CA ILE A 98 7.92 12.66 10.17
C ILE A 98 6.68 12.35 9.33
N CYS A 99 6.63 12.93 8.14
CA CYS A 99 5.57 12.71 7.18
C CYS A 99 5.95 11.59 6.20
N LEU A 100 5.48 10.36 6.43
CA LEU A 100 5.61 9.27 5.45
C LEU A 100 4.54 9.42 4.36
N THR A 101 4.95 9.70 3.14
CA THR A 101 4.03 9.90 2.01
C THR A 101 4.45 9.13 0.76
N GLY A 102 3.55 8.99 -0.21
CA GLY A 102 3.77 8.19 -1.42
C GLY A 102 2.46 7.88 -2.13
N LEU A 103 2.56 7.27 -3.32
CA LEU A 103 1.41 6.78 -4.09
C LEU A 103 0.56 5.78 -3.29
N ALA A 104 -0.73 5.71 -3.61
CA ALA A 104 -1.60 4.70 -3.00
C ALA A 104 -1.10 3.29 -3.39
N GLY A 105 -1.06 2.37 -2.42
CA GLY A 105 -0.65 0.98 -2.68
C GLY A 105 0.85 0.72 -2.87
N VAL A 106 1.72 1.73 -2.67
CA VAL A 106 3.18 1.58 -2.82
C VAL A 106 3.87 0.76 -1.70
N GLY A 107 3.23 0.63 -0.52
CA GLY A 107 3.79 -0.12 0.61
C GLY A 107 4.00 0.66 1.92
N LYS A 108 3.37 1.85 2.06
CA LYS A 108 3.46 2.67 3.29
C LYS A 108 2.97 1.92 4.53
N THR A 109 1.76 1.35 4.47
CA THR A 109 1.16 0.58 5.57
C THR A 109 2.03 -0.62 5.95
N GLU A 110 2.52 -1.38 4.97
CA GLU A 110 3.41 -2.51 5.26
C GLU A 110 4.76 -2.07 5.85
N THR A 111 5.25 -0.88 5.50
CA THR A 111 6.43 -0.30 6.13
C THR A 111 6.19 0.08 7.60
N ILE A 112 4.98 0.54 7.95
CA ILE A 112 4.60 0.75 9.35
C ILE A 112 4.44 -0.58 10.09
N ASN A 113 3.83 -1.60 9.47
CA ASN A 113 3.76 -2.94 10.06
C ASN A 113 5.15 -3.53 10.30
N ALA A 114 6.07 -3.35 9.36
CA ALA A 114 7.48 -3.72 9.50
C ALA A 114 8.17 -2.96 10.63
N LEU A 115 7.98 -1.63 10.73
CA LEU A 115 8.49 -0.83 11.84
C LEU A 115 8.01 -1.39 13.19
N ARG A 116 6.72 -1.69 13.32
CA ARG A 116 6.13 -2.22 14.57
C ARG A 116 6.68 -3.58 14.96
N ARG A 117 7.10 -4.42 14.00
CA ARG A 117 7.78 -5.70 14.27
C ARG A 117 9.20 -5.53 14.80
N VAL A 118 9.88 -4.45 14.39
CA VAL A 118 11.25 -4.13 14.83
C VAL A 118 11.25 -3.46 16.19
N MET A 119 10.27 -2.60 16.48
CA MET A 119 10.20 -1.88 17.74
C MET A 119 10.17 -2.85 18.93
N PRO A 120 10.83 -2.52 20.07
CA PRO A 120 10.85 -3.39 21.24
C PRO A 120 9.44 -3.79 21.70
N GLY A 121 9.24 -5.06 22.03
CA GLY A 121 7.98 -5.55 22.59
C GLY A 121 7.74 -5.03 24.03
N PRO A 122 6.59 -5.38 24.63
CA PRO A 122 6.34 -5.12 26.04
C PRO A 122 7.43 -5.74 26.91
N ALA A 123 7.90 -5.00 27.91
CA ALA A 123 8.92 -5.47 28.85
C ALA A 123 8.54 -5.07 30.28
N GLU A 124 8.99 -5.84 31.27
CA GLU A 124 8.80 -5.50 32.68
C GLU A 124 10.03 -4.78 33.22
N ILE A 125 9.80 -3.67 33.92
CA ILE A 125 10.83 -2.93 34.63
C ILE A 125 10.56 -2.93 36.13
N GLU A 126 11.64 -3.10 36.89
CA GLU A 126 11.65 -2.87 38.33
C GLU A 126 12.26 -1.49 38.61
N VAL A 127 11.44 -0.65 39.24
CA VAL A 127 11.72 0.73 39.63
C VAL A 127 11.20 0.86 41.06
N GLY A 128 12.01 1.36 41.99
CA GLY A 128 11.68 1.48 43.41
C GLY A 128 10.46 2.37 43.68
N HIS A 129 10.07 3.21 42.72
CA HIS A 129 8.82 3.95 42.74
C HIS A 129 7.57 3.05 42.73
N TYR A 130 7.65 1.87 42.12
CA TYR A 130 6.54 0.91 42.06
C TYR A 130 6.69 -0.21 43.08
N GLN A 131 5.58 -0.65 43.66
CA GLN A 131 5.55 -1.81 44.56
C GLN A 131 5.66 -3.15 43.82
N LYS A 132 5.40 -3.17 42.50
CA LYS A 132 5.43 -4.34 41.63
C LYS A 132 6.11 -3.99 40.31
N PRO A 133 6.66 -4.97 39.57
CA PRO A 133 7.15 -4.74 38.21
C PRO A 133 6.10 -4.03 37.36
N HIS A 134 6.53 -3.03 36.58
CA HIS A 134 5.67 -2.25 35.71
C HIS A 134 5.94 -2.60 34.24
N THR A 135 4.88 -2.81 33.46
CA THR A 135 5.00 -3.13 32.03
C THR A 135 5.14 -1.87 31.20
N VAL A 136 6.19 -1.81 30.39
CA VAL A 136 6.47 -0.69 29.49
C VAL A 136 6.33 -1.10 28.03
N TYR A 137 5.98 -0.15 27.19
CA TYR A 137 5.78 -0.30 25.76
C TYR A 137 6.73 0.63 25.00
N SER A 138 7.03 0.34 23.75
CA SER A 138 7.97 1.15 22.95
C SER A 138 7.28 2.24 22.13
N HIS A 139 6.04 1.99 21.70
CA HIS A 139 5.32 2.87 20.80
C HIS A 139 3.81 2.84 21.01
N TRP A 140 3.18 3.94 20.64
CA TRP A 140 1.75 4.03 20.40
C TRP A 140 1.44 3.93 18.92
N TYR A 141 0.34 3.27 18.60
CA TYR A 141 -0.20 3.20 17.25
C TYR A 141 -1.67 3.60 17.29
N ALA A 142 -2.07 4.50 16.41
CA ALA A 142 -3.46 4.86 16.21
C ALA A 142 -3.80 4.97 14.74
N SER A 143 -4.91 4.33 14.35
CA SER A 143 -5.62 4.64 13.11
C SER A 143 -6.65 5.74 13.40
N ALA A 144 -6.67 6.78 12.56
CA ALA A 144 -7.69 7.82 12.65
C ALA A 144 -8.98 7.49 11.88
N ARG A 145 -9.12 6.26 11.37
CA ARG A 145 -10.36 5.78 10.76
C ARG A 145 -11.48 5.74 11.79
N GLY A 146 -12.59 6.40 11.48
CA GLY A 146 -13.75 6.48 12.38
C GLY A 146 -13.55 7.36 13.62
N LYS A 147 -12.47 8.17 13.66
CA LYS A 147 -12.20 9.10 14.76
C LYS A 147 -12.59 10.52 14.35
N ALA A 148 -13.38 11.19 15.19
CA ALA A 148 -14.00 12.47 14.90
C ALA A 148 -13.08 13.68 15.20
N SER A 149 -12.08 13.54 16.07
CA SER A 149 -11.17 14.63 16.48
C SER A 149 -9.87 14.14 17.13
N GLY A 150 -8.87 15.02 17.23
CA GLY A 150 -7.64 14.78 18.01
C GLY A 150 -7.94 14.47 19.49
N LYS A 151 -8.95 15.13 20.07
CA LYS A 151 -9.43 14.82 21.43
C LYS A 151 -9.84 13.34 21.59
N GLN A 152 -10.53 12.79 20.60
CA GLN A 152 -10.92 11.38 20.63
C GLN A 152 -9.72 10.43 20.50
N LEU A 153 -8.66 10.82 19.78
CA LEU A 153 -7.42 10.05 19.75
C LEU A 153 -6.71 10.06 21.10
N LEU A 154 -6.57 11.23 21.73
CA LEU A 154 -5.98 11.37 23.07
C LEU A 154 -6.72 10.51 24.10
N MET A 155 -8.06 10.54 24.10
CA MET A 155 -8.85 9.69 25.00
C MET A 155 -8.61 8.19 24.77
N ASN A 156 -8.35 7.74 23.53
CA ASN A 156 -8.07 6.32 23.30
C ASN A 156 -6.73 5.89 23.92
N PHE A 157 -5.72 6.77 23.98
CA PHE A 157 -4.45 6.44 24.64
C PHE A 157 -4.61 6.34 26.16
N LEU A 158 -5.55 7.08 26.74
CA LEU A 158 -5.88 7.01 28.17
C LEU A 158 -6.86 5.87 28.52
N GLY A 159 -7.50 5.25 27.53
CA GLY A 159 -8.50 4.20 27.73
C GLY A 159 -9.65 4.66 28.63
N HIS A 160 -9.92 3.90 29.70
CA HIS A 160 -10.99 4.19 30.66
C HIS A 160 -10.72 5.41 31.55
N GLU A 161 -9.49 5.90 31.60
CA GLU A 161 -9.13 7.04 32.43
C GLU A 161 -9.44 8.39 31.76
N GLY A 162 -9.76 8.40 30.47
CA GLY A 162 -10.10 9.60 29.71
C GLY A 162 -11.54 10.05 29.93
N SER A 163 -11.74 11.32 30.31
CA SER A 163 -13.08 11.90 30.43
C SER A 163 -13.41 12.81 29.25
N THR A 164 -14.62 12.65 28.69
CA THR A 164 -15.14 13.52 27.63
C THR A 164 -15.34 14.97 28.09
N ARG A 165 -15.40 15.22 29.40
CA ARG A 165 -15.57 16.56 29.99
C ARG A 165 -14.27 17.35 30.08
N GLU A 166 -13.11 16.70 29.94
CA GLU A 166 -11.81 17.38 30.01
C GLU A 166 -11.54 18.25 28.77
N ASN A 167 -10.84 19.37 28.97
CA ASN A 167 -10.34 20.17 27.86
C ASN A 167 -9.14 19.47 27.19
N VAL A 168 -8.78 19.91 25.98
CA VAL A 168 -7.71 19.27 25.20
C VAL A 168 -6.35 19.40 25.88
N ALA A 169 -6.07 20.54 26.54
CA ALA A 169 -4.78 20.78 27.22
C ALA A 169 -4.56 19.81 28.40
N ASN A 170 -5.57 19.57 29.23
CA ASN A 170 -5.50 18.63 30.34
C ASN A 170 -5.35 17.20 29.82
N LEU A 171 -6.12 16.82 28.79
CA LEU A 171 -5.98 15.51 28.15
C LEU A 171 -4.59 15.29 27.58
N LEU A 172 -4.02 16.32 26.93
CA LEU A 172 -2.68 16.27 26.38
C LEU A 172 -1.64 16.07 27.49
N HIS A 173 -1.73 16.85 28.56
CA HIS A 173 -0.83 16.72 29.71
C HIS A 173 -0.89 15.32 30.33
N ARG A 174 -2.10 14.78 30.53
CA ARG A 174 -2.29 13.41 31.02
C ARG A 174 -1.75 12.35 30.06
N CYS A 175 -1.93 12.54 28.76
CA CYS A 175 -1.34 11.64 27.77
C CYS A 175 0.19 11.69 27.81
N GLN A 176 0.80 12.86 28.00
CA GLN A 176 2.25 12.97 28.16
C GLN A 176 2.73 12.24 29.42
N GLN A 177 2.04 12.41 30.55
CA GLN A 177 2.34 11.68 31.79
C GLN A 177 2.24 10.17 31.57
N ARG A 178 1.16 9.72 30.92
CA ARG A 178 0.94 8.31 30.59
C ARG A 178 1.99 7.76 29.63
N ALA A 179 2.37 8.53 28.61
CA ALA A 179 3.42 8.15 27.67
C ALA A 179 4.76 7.94 28.40
N ASN A 180 5.12 8.85 29.31
CA ASN A 180 6.33 8.72 30.11
C ASN A 180 6.25 7.55 31.08
N GLN A 181 5.10 7.34 31.72
CA GLN A 181 4.85 6.21 32.61
C GLN A 181 5.06 4.87 31.89
N ASP A 182 4.40 4.69 30.74
CA ASP A 182 4.47 3.46 29.94
C ASP A 182 5.79 3.34 29.16
N GLY A 183 6.72 4.30 29.23
CA GLY A 183 7.99 4.29 28.52
C GLY A 183 7.88 4.48 26.99
N ILE A 184 6.81 5.12 26.51
CA ILE A 184 6.54 5.33 25.10
C ILE A 184 7.59 6.25 24.48
N SER A 185 8.19 5.80 23.38
CA SER A 185 9.27 6.52 22.69
C SER A 185 8.93 6.89 21.25
N LEU A 186 7.74 6.51 20.76
CA LEU A 186 7.28 6.76 19.41
C LEU A 186 5.75 6.77 19.34
N ALA A 187 5.17 7.70 18.59
CA ALA A 187 3.77 7.65 18.16
C ALA A 187 3.68 7.43 16.65
N VAL A 188 2.81 6.51 16.23
CA VAL A 188 2.52 6.26 14.81
C VAL A 188 1.04 6.52 14.54
N LEU A 189 0.79 7.38 13.56
CA LEU A 189 -0.53 7.82 13.12
C LEU A 189 -0.80 7.36 11.69
N GLU A 190 -1.75 6.45 11.51
CA GLU A 190 -2.11 5.92 10.18
C GLU A 190 -3.56 6.27 9.79
N GLU A 191 -3.87 6.23 8.50
CA GLU A 191 -5.22 6.44 7.94
C GLU A 191 -5.81 7.84 8.19
N MET A 192 -4.96 8.87 8.29
CA MET A 192 -5.39 10.27 8.50
C MET A 192 -6.33 10.79 7.40
N GLN A 193 -6.26 10.23 6.19
CA GLN A 193 -7.17 10.56 5.10
C GLN A 193 -8.62 10.11 5.33
N HIS A 194 -8.87 9.17 6.26
CA HIS A 194 -10.20 8.63 6.57
C HIS A 194 -10.90 9.35 7.74
N VAL A 195 -10.25 10.36 8.33
CA VAL A 195 -10.89 11.25 9.34
C VAL A 195 -12.09 11.99 8.75
N ASN A 196 -12.25 12.03 7.42
CA ASN A 196 -13.38 12.69 6.79
C ASN A 196 -13.78 12.16 5.42
N THR A 197 -14.91 11.45 5.39
CA THR A 197 -15.87 11.57 4.29
C THR A 197 -16.53 12.95 4.36
N GLY A 198 -15.87 13.99 3.83
CA GLY A 198 -16.52 15.26 3.47
C GLY A 198 -16.11 16.55 4.20
N GLN A 199 -15.39 16.53 5.33
CA GLN A 199 -14.90 17.78 5.96
C GLN A 199 -13.37 17.99 5.80
N GLY A 200 -12.99 19.26 5.59
CA GLY A 200 -11.74 19.66 4.95
C GLY A 200 -10.44 19.41 5.72
N ALA A 201 -9.33 19.68 5.02
CA ALA A 201 -7.94 19.58 5.47
C ALA A 201 -7.67 20.15 6.88
N ALA A 202 -8.42 21.18 7.28
CA ALA A 202 -8.31 21.85 8.57
C ALA A 202 -8.47 20.90 9.77
N LYS A 203 -9.39 19.93 9.71
CA LYS A 203 -9.58 18.95 10.80
C LYS A 203 -8.40 17.99 10.95
N VAL A 204 -7.82 17.57 9.81
CA VAL A 204 -6.63 16.71 9.83
C VAL A 204 -5.43 17.49 10.35
N THR A 205 -5.28 18.76 9.95
CA THR A 205 -4.26 19.66 10.50
C THR A 205 -4.39 19.80 12.02
N ASP A 206 -5.58 20.15 12.53
CA ASP A 206 -5.85 20.31 13.96
C ASP A 206 -5.55 19.02 14.77
N LEU A 207 -5.95 17.87 14.22
CA LEU A 207 -5.63 16.56 14.80
C LEU A 207 -4.12 16.32 14.86
N LEU A 208 -3.39 16.55 13.77
CA LEU A 208 -1.95 16.32 13.72
C LEU A 208 -1.18 17.30 14.63
N LEU A 209 -1.61 18.56 14.72
CA LEU A 209 -1.03 19.55 15.63
C LEU A 209 -1.29 19.18 17.09
N THR A 210 -2.52 18.77 17.42
CA THR A 210 -2.88 18.26 18.76
C THR A 210 -1.98 17.09 19.14
N MET A 211 -1.78 16.14 18.23
CA MET A 211 -0.95 14.97 18.45
C MET A 211 0.54 15.29 18.55
N SER A 212 1.03 16.30 17.82
CA SER A 212 2.43 16.77 17.92
C SER A 212 2.73 17.32 19.32
N GLY A 213 1.71 17.79 20.03
CA GLY A 213 1.82 18.22 21.42
C GLY A 213 2.07 17.09 22.42
N LEU A 214 2.10 15.81 22.03
CA LEU A 214 2.50 14.72 22.93
C LEU A 214 3.98 14.75 23.30
N ASN A 215 4.77 15.56 22.60
CA ASN A 215 6.21 15.76 22.86
C ASN A 215 7.03 14.46 22.76
N ILE A 216 6.56 13.49 21.98
CA ILE A 216 7.26 12.26 21.63
C ILE A 216 7.48 12.21 20.12
N PRO A 217 8.57 11.58 19.62
CA PRO A 217 8.78 11.38 18.19
C PRO A 217 7.53 10.80 17.53
N MET A 218 7.12 11.38 16.40
CA MET A 218 5.88 11.01 15.76
C MET A 218 6.07 10.78 14.27
N VAL A 219 5.43 9.72 13.75
CA VAL A 219 5.28 9.44 12.33
C VAL A 219 3.81 9.52 11.98
N PHE A 220 3.45 10.28 10.94
CA PHE A 220 2.12 10.16 10.34
C PHE A 220 2.20 9.72 8.88
N VAL A 221 1.27 8.86 8.49
CA VAL A 221 1.18 8.31 7.14
C VAL A 221 0.14 9.08 6.34
N SER A 222 0.50 9.49 5.13
CA SER A 222 -0.36 10.27 4.24
C SER A 222 -0.27 9.81 2.80
N ASN A 223 -1.31 10.09 2.01
CA ASN A 223 -1.26 10.04 0.56
C ASN A 223 -0.96 11.44 -0.01
N TYR A 224 -0.62 11.51 -1.30
CA TYR A 224 -0.33 12.79 -1.95
C TYR A 224 -1.52 13.76 -1.92
N SER A 225 -2.75 13.25 -2.04
CA SER A 225 -3.94 14.11 -2.00
C SER A 225 -4.11 14.84 -0.66
N LEU A 226 -3.79 14.20 0.47
CA LEU A 226 -3.77 14.87 1.77
C LEU A 226 -2.64 15.91 1.85
N ILE A 227 -1.45 15.59 1.33
CA ILE A 227 -0.32 16.53 1.37
C ILE A 227 -0.56 17.76 0.50
N HIS A 228 -1.13 17.62 -0.69
CA HIS A 228 -1.54 18.77 -1.51
C HIS A 228 -2.52 19.68 -0.79
N LYS A 229 -3.38 19.12 0.07
CA LYS A 229 -4.28 19.90 0.92
C LYS A 229 -3.54 20.59 2.06
N LEU A 230 -2.61 19.90 2.73
CA LEU A 230 -1.79 20.47 3.81
C LEU A 230 -0.85 21.57 3.31
N LEU A 231 -0.31 21.46 2.09
CA LEU A 231 0.55 22.50 1.49
C LEU A 231 -0.18 23.82 1.21
N ARG A 232 -1.52 23.80 1.13
CA ARG A 232 -2.37 25.00 0.97
C ARG A 232 -2.67 25.70 2.30
N ARG A 233 -2.25 25.14 3.44
CA ARG A 233 -2.40 25.78 4.75
C ARG A 233 -1.44 26.96 4.89
N ASN A 234 -1.59 27.71 5.99
CA ASN A 234 -0.68 28.79 6.32
C ASN A 234 0.77 28.27 6.48
N SER A 235 1.74 29.18 6.43
CA SER A 235 3.16 28.82 6.51
C SER A 235 3.52 28.12 7.82
N GLU A 236 2.88 28.51 8.92
CA GLU A 236 3.09 27.93 10.25
C GLU A 236 2.69 26.45 10.29
N ASP A 237 1.44 26.10 9.96
CA ASP A 237 0.96 24.71 9.95
C ASP A 237 1.85 23.84 9.03
N ARG A 238 2.27 24.40 7.89
CA ARG A 238 3.16 23.71 6.95
C ARG A 238 4.53 23.44 7.55
N GLN A 239 5.14 24.42 8.22
CA GLN A 239 6.44 24.22 8.88
C GLN A 239 6.32 23.22 10.04
N ARG A 240 5.22 23.25 10.78
CA ARG A 240 5.01 22.33 11.91
C ARG A 240 4.76 20.90 11.47
N LEU A 241 4.07 20.67 10.35
CA LEU A 241 3.68 19.32 9.92
C LEU A 241 4.49 18.73 8.75
N LEU A 242 5.07 19.57 7.88
CA LEU A 242 5.67 19.14 6.60
C LEU A 242 7.16 19.48 6.49
N SER A 243 7.85 19.77 7.60
CA SER A 243 9.30 20.00 7.59
C SER A 243 10.12 18.73 7.36
N GLU A 244 9.57 17.55 7.71
CA GLU A 244 10.27 16.27 7.58
C GLU A 244 9.53 15.26 6.68
N PRO A 245 9.39 15.54 5.37
CA PRO A 245 8.77 14.59 4.46
C PRO A 245 9.72 13.43 4.13
N ARG A 246 9.17 12.21 4.09
CA ARG A 246 9.82 11.00 3.57
C ARG A 246 8.93 10.42 2.48
N VAL A 247 9.36 10.60 1.23
CA VAL A 247 8.59 10.24 0.04
C VAL A 247 8.98 8.82 -0.41
N MET A 248 8.07 7.87 -0.23
CA MET A 248 8.18 6.51 -0.75
C MET A 248 7.78 6.48 -2.22
N LEU A 249 8.76 6.18 -3.07
CA LEU A 249 8.57 5.97 -4.51
C LEU A 249 8.31 4.49 -4.81
N PRO A 250 7.60 4.16 -5.91
CA PRO A 250 7.56 2.80 -6.41
C PRO A 250 8.96 2.25 -6.67
N ASP A 251 9.08 0.92 -6.60
CA ASP A 251 10.31 0.25 -6.98
C ASP A 251 10.61 0.52 -8.47
N ALA A 252 11.88 0.57 -8.84
CA ALA A 252 12.27 0.82 -10.24
C ALA A 252 12.24 -0.50 -11.03
N PRO A 253 12.03 -0.49 -12.36
CA PRO A 253 11.83 -1.70 -13.16
C PRO A 253 13.04 -2.63 -13.10
N ASP A 254 14.25 -2.06 -13.12
CA ASP A 254 15.51 -2.80 -13.08
C ASP A 254 16.06 -2.95 -11.65
N SER A 255 15.24 -2.68 -10.62
CA SER A 255 15.71 -2.74 -9.24
C SER A 255 15.69 -4.15 -8.69
N LYS A 256 16.75 -4.51 -7.96
CA LYS A 256 16.86 -5.82 -7.29
C LYS A 256 15.64 -6.14 -6.38
N PRO A 257 15.12 -5.21 -5.55
CA PRO A 257 13.93 -5.48 -4.74
C PRO A 257 12.67 -5.79 -5.56
N TRP A 258 12.53 -5.21 -6.76
CA TRP A 258 11.42 -5.52 -7.66
C TRP A 258 11.53 -6.94 -8.22
N ALA A 259 12.71 -7.31 -8.70
CA ALA A 259 12.96 -8.67 -9.20
C ALA A 259 12.79 -9.72 -8.08
N GLU A 260 13.28 -9.45 -6.87
CA GLU A 260 13.08 -10.29 -5.69
C GLU A 260 11.60 -10.43 -5.34
N TYR A 261 10.84 -9.32 -5.34
CA TYR A 261 9.39 -9.36 -5.12
C TYR A 261 8.66 -10.25 -6.14
N ILE A 262 8.99 -10.14 -7.43
CA ILE A 262 8.38 -10.95 -8.49
C ILE A 262 8.79 -12.42 -8.36
N SER A 263 10.04 -12.70 -8.00
CA SER A 263 10.51 -14.05 -7.68
C SER A 263 9.70 -14.67 -6.54
N GLU A 264 9.44 -13.91 -5.47
CA GLU A 264 8.57 -14.38 -4.38
C GLU A 264 7.13 -14.58 -4.83
N CYS A 265 6.58 -13.75 -5.72
CA CYS A 265 5.24 -13.98 -6.27
C CYS A 265 5.18 -15.32 -7.02
N ILE A 266 6.22 -15.67 -7.79
CA ILE A 266 6.31 -16.96 -8.48
C ILE A 266 6.39 -18.11 -7.47
N ALA A 267 7.28 -18.01 -6.47
CA ALA A 267 7.43 -19.02 -5.43
C ALA A 267 6.12 -19.25 -4.64
N ALA A 268 5.49 -18.16 -4.19
CA ALA A 268 4.23 -18.19 -3.45
C ALA A 268 3.06 -18.72 -4.29
N SER A 269 3.13 -18.62 -5.62
CA SER A 269 2.12 -19.16 -6.53
C SER A 269 2.12 -20.68 -6.64
N ASN A 270 3.10 -21.38 -6.07
CA ASN A 270 3.20 -22.84 -6.09
C ASN A 270 3.06 -23.43 -7.51
N GLY A 271 3.82 -22.88 -8.46
CA GLY A 271 3.84 -23.34 -9.86
C GLY A 271 2.67 -22.84 -10.72
N ARG A 272 1.81 -21.94 -10.21
CA ARG A 272 0.73 -21.34 -10.99
C ARG A 272 1.23 -20.27 -11.94
N ILE A 273 2.33 -19.60 -11.62
CA ILE A 273 2.97 -18.70 -12.57
C ILE A 273 4.06 -19.47 -13.31
N ARG A 274 3.94 -19.56 -14.64
CA ARG A 274 4.93 -20.19 -15.52
C ARG A 274 5.49 -19.14 -16.47
N ALA A 275 6.38 -18.30 -15.95
CA ALA A 275 7.08 -17.28 -16.70
C ALA A 275 8.50 -17.10 -16.16
N ASN A 276 9.42 -16.65 -17.01
CA ASN A 276 10.74 -16.20 -16.55
C ASN A 276 10.57 -14.98 -15.63
N VAL A 277 11.34 -14.92 -14.54
CA VAL A 277 11.31 -13.82 -13.56
C VAL A 277 11.50 -12.46 -14.23
N GLU A 278 12.46 -12.33 -15.16
CA GLU A 278 12.78 -11.07 -15.82
C GLU A 278 11.65 -10.58 -16.73
N ASP A 279 11.06 -11.48 -17.51
CA ASP A 279 9.96 -11.14 -18.42
C ASP A 279 8.69 -10.82 -17.66
N LEU A 280 8.38 -11.60 -16.63
CA LEU A 280 7.25 -11.33 -15.74
C LEU A 280 7.44 -10.01 -15.00
N ALA A 281 8.65 -9.74 -14.48
CA ALA A 281 8.94 -8.50 -13.79
C ALA A 281 8.74 -7.29 -14.70
N ARG A 282 9.13 -7.40 -15.97
CA ARG A 282 8.93 -6.35 -16.98
C ARG A 282 7.45 -6.14 -17.29
N GLU A 283 6.70 -7.21 -17.57
CA GLU A 283 5.27 -7.10 -17.94
C GLU A 283 4.41 -6.64 -16.76
N VAL A 284 4.63 -7.18 -15.57
CA VAL A 284 3.93 -6.73 -14.36
C VAL A 284 4.28 -5.28 -14.04
N TYR A 285 5.54 -4.85 -14.26
CA TYR A 285 5.92 -3.46 -14.06
C TYR A 285 5.16 -2.53 -15.00
N ARG A 286 5.07 -2.86 -16.29
CA ARG A 286 4.27 -2.09 -17.27
C ARG A 286 2.83 -1.92 -16.81
N GLY A 287 2.21 -2.99 -16.34
CA GLY A 287 0.81 -2.95 -15.92
C GLY A 287 0.57 -2.36 -14.53
N SER A 288 1.60 -2.07 -13.73
CA SER A 288 1.45 -1.67 -12.32
C SER A 288 2.26 -0.43 -11.92
N PHE A 289 3.18 0.04 -12.77
CA PHE A 289 4.14 1.11 -12.46
C PHE A 289 4.99 0.83 -11.20
N GLY A 290 5.26 -0.45 -10.90
CA GLY A 290 5.99 -0.86 -9.69
C GLY A 290 5.18 -0.71 -8.40
N ILE A 291 3.86 -0.48 -8.49
CA ILE A 291 2.97 -0.37 -7.32
C ILE A 291 2.50 -1.77 -6.93
N LYS A 292 2.97 -2.27 -5.78
CA LYS A 292 2.72 -3.65 -5.31
C LYS A 292 1.24 -4.01 -5.26
N ARG A 293 0.37 -3.10 -4.80
CA ARG A 293 -1.10 -3.33 -4.81
C ARG A 293 -1.65 -3.60 -6.22
N LEU A 294 -1.19 -2.83 -7.21
CA LEU A 294 -1.62 -2.99 -8.60
C LEU A 294 -1.05 -4.28 -9.20
N ALA A 295 0.21 -4.61 -8.87
CA ALA A 295 0.83 -5.87 -9.27
C ALA A 295 0.04 -7.09 -8.77
N VAL A 296 -0.38 -7.10 -7.50
CA VAL A 296 -1.24 -8.16 -6.95
C VAL A 296 -2.57 -8.23 -7.68
N GLN A 297 -3.24 -7.10 -7.93
CA GLN A 297 -4.52 -7.08 -8.64
C GLN A 297 -4.36 -7.58 -10.09
N LEU A 298 -3.29 -7.19 -10.76
CA LEU A 298 -3.00 -7.65 -12.11
C LEU A 298 -2.76 -9.17 -12.14
N LEU A 299 -1.96 -9.72 -11.22
CA LEU A 299 -1.73 -11.16 -11.12
C LEU A 299 -2.99 -11.94 -10.75
N LYS A 300 -3.83 -11.39 -9.85
CA LYS A 300 -5.15 -11.94 -9.53
C LYS A 300 -6.05 -12.06 -10.76
N LEU A 301 -6.17 -10.99 -11.54
CA LEU A 301 -6.96 -11.01 -12.76
C LEU A 301 -6.34 -11.94 -13.83
N SER A 302 -5.02 -12.01 -13.89
CA SER A 302 -4.31 -12.94 -14.78
C SER A 302 -4.63 -14.40 -14.45
N TYR A 303 -4.76 -14.73 -13.16
CA TYR A 303 -5.23 -16.03 -12.71
C TYR A 303 -6.65 -16.33 -13.23
N LEU A 304 -7.57 -15.36 -13.13
CA LEU A 304 -8.93 -15.52 -13.64
C LEU A 304 -8.97 -15.69 -15.16
N GLU A 305 -8.18 -14.92 -15.91
CA GLU A 305 -8.08 -15.07 -17.38
C GLU A 305 -7.52 -16.44 -17.79
N ALA A 306 -6.54 -16.96 -17.04
CA ALA A 306 -6.02 -18.31 -17.24
C ALA A 306 -7.12 -19.35 -17.00
N ARG A 307 -7.88 -19.24 -15.89
CA ARG A 307 -8.99 -20.15 -15.56
C ARG A 307 -10.13 -20.07 -16.58
N ASN A 308 -10.47 -18.88 -17.08
CA ASN A 308 -11.45 -18.69 -18.15
C ASN A 308 -11.02 -19.38 -19.46
N SER A 309 -9.71 -19.49 -19.68
CA SER A 309 -9.11 -20.23 -20.79
C SER A 309 -8.90 -21.72 -20.48
N SER A 310 -9.49 -22.23 -19.39
CA SER A 310 -9.32 -23.60 -18.88
C SER A 310 -7.87 -24.01 -18.60
N ARG A 311 -6.97 -23.02 -18.37
CA ARG A 311 -5.58 -23.24 -17.94
C ARG A 311 -5.46 -23.05 -16.43
N MET A 312 -4.59 -23.85 -15.82
CA MET A 312 -4.32 -23.82 -14.38
C MET A 312 -3.07 -23.00 -14.01
N TRP A 313 -2.45 -22.40 -15.03
CA TRP A 313 -1.25 -21.57 -14.91
C TRP A 313 -1.37 -20.29 -15.71
N ILE A 314 -0.73 -19.25 -15.18
CA ILE A 314 -0.58 -17.91 -15.70
C ILE A 314 0.65 -17.86 -16.58
N GLY A 315 0.46 -17.48 -17.84
CA GLY A 315 1.51 -17.06 -18.77
C GLY A 315 1.52 -15.54 -18.95
N LEU A 316 2.49 -15.04 -19.72
CA LEU A 316 2.60 -13.59 -20.01
C LEU A 316 1.39 -13.05 -20.78
N GLU A 317 0.75 -13.87 -21.61
CA GLU A 317 -0.47 -13.48 -22.34
C GLU A 317 -1.64 -13.18 -21.41
N ASP A 318 -1.75 -13.91 -20.30
CA ASP A 318 -2.82 -13.71 -19.31
C ASP A 318 -2.66 -12.37 -18.60
N VAL A 319 -1.42 -11.94 -18.37
CA VAL A 319 -1.10 -10.62 -17.82
C VAL A 319 -1.55 -9.52 -18.79
N HIS A 320 -1.32 -9.70 -20.08
CA HIS A 320 -1.77 -8.74 -21.09
C HIS A 320 -3.30 -8.69 -21.21
N ARG A 321 -3.97 -9.84 -21.15
CA ARG A 321 -5.44 -9.92 -21.14
C ARG A 321 -6.03 -9.29 -19.89
N ALA A 322 -5.46 -9.56 -18.72
CA ALA A 322 -5.84 -8.96 -17.46
C ALA A 322 -5.71 -7.44 -17.49
N TYR A 323 -4.60 -6.90 -18.02
CA TYR A 323 -4.42 -5.47 -18.20
C TYR A 323 -5.47 -4.85 -19.13
N SER A 324 -5.86 -5.57 -20.19
CA SER A 324 -6.85 -5.13 -21.17
C SER A 324 -8.30 -5.27 -20.67
N SER A 325 -8.54 -6.09 -19.65
CA SER A 325 -9.87 -6.39 -19.09
C SER A 325 -10.59 -5.14 -18.57
N SER A 326 -11.92 -5.18 -18.57
CA SER A 326 -12.74 -4.13 -17.97
C SER A 326 -12.56 -4.06 -16.45
N SER A 327 -12.31 -5.19 -15.79
CA SER A 327 -12.05 -5.27 -14.34
C SER A 327 -10.79 -4.52 -13.91
N TYR A 328 -9.81 -4.33 -14.81
CA TYR A 328 -8.59 -3.57 -14.53
C TYR A 328 -8.66 -2.11 -15.01
N PHE A 329 -9.76 -1.67 -15.63
CA PHE A 329 -9.86 -0.36 -16.29
C PHE A 329 -9.45 0.82 -15.40
N SER A 330 -9.96 0.91 -14.17
CA SER A 330 -9.64 2.02 -13.26
C SER A 330 -8.16 2.06 -12.87
N HIS A 331 -7.55 0.88 -12.66
CA HIS A 331 -6.13 0.79 -12.33
C HIS A 331 -5.26 1.09 -13.54
N ARG A 332 -5.71 0.69 -14.74
CA ARG A 332 -5.06 1.02 -16.01
C ARG A 332 -5.02 2.53 -16.24
N ASP A 333 -6.12 3.24 -16.01
CA ASP A 333 -6.18 4.71 -16.14
C ASP A 333 -5.16 5.40 -15.22
N ASP A 334 -5.06 4.95 -13.96
CA ASP A 334 -4.05 5.45 -13.01
C ASP A 334 -2.61 5.21 -13.50
N VAL A 335 -2.30 4.01 -14.01
CA VAL A 335 -0.97 3.63 -14.51
C VAL A 335 -0.60 4.45 -15.74
N GLU A 336 -1.52 4.58 -16.70
CA GLU A 336 -1.28 5.39 -17.90
C GLU A 336 -1.05 6.87 -17.57
N GLU A 337 -1.78 7.41 -16.59
CA GLU A 337 -1.56 8.77 -16.12
C GLU A 337 -0.18 8.92 -15.44
N LEU A 338 0.25 7.94 -14.64
CA LEU A 338 1.60 7.94 -14.05
C LEU A 338 2.71 7.89 -15.12
N GLU A 339 2.54 7.08 -16.16
CA GLU A 339 3.47 7.04 -17.30
C GLU A 339 3.51 8.38 -18.05
N ARG A 340 2.34 9.00 -18.29
CA ARG A 340 2.26 10.34 -18.89
C ARG A 340 2.99 11.37 -18.04
N GLN A 341 2.81 11.35 -16.72
CA GLN A 341 3.49 12.25 -15.78
C GLN A 341 5.00 12.02 -15.74
N ALA A 342 5.46 10.77 -15.90
CA ALA A 342 6.88 10.45 -15.99
C ALA A 342 7.55 11.03 -17.25
N ILE A 343 6.82 11.11 -18.35
CA ILE A 343 7.33 11.63 -19.63
C ILE A 343 7.14 13.16 -19.73
N GLN A 344 5.98 13.68 -19.33
CA GLN A 344 5.58 15.07 -19.47
C GLN A 344 5.68 15.79 -18.12
N LYS A 345 6.76 16.57 -17.93
CA LYS A 345 7.06 17.23 -16.63
C LYS A 345 6.01 18.25 -16.14
N ASN A 346 5.10 18.76 -16.99
CA ASN A 346 4.38 20.01 -16.71
C ASN A 346 2.84 20.05 -16.93
N LYS A 347 2.16 18.94 -17.25
CA LYS A 347 0.69 18.97 -17.52
C LYS A 347 -0.11 17.84 -16.87
N ALA A 348 0.11 17.59 -15.58
CA ALA A 348 -0.69 16.61 -14.83
C ALA A 348 -2.01 17.22 -14.35
N SER A 349 -3.16 16.63 -14.70
CA SER A 349 -4.47 17.04 -14.20
C SER A 349 -4.77 16.46 -12.81
N ARG A 350 -4.25 15.26 -12.52
CA ARG A 350 -4.53 14.49 -11.29
C ARG A 350 -3.49 14.69 -10.19
N LEU A 351 -3.86 15.50 -9.19
CA LEU A 351 -2.98 15.84 -8.06
C LEU A 351 -2.73 14.66 -7.11
N ASP A 352 -3.64 13.69 -7.02
CA ASP A 352 -3.53 12.50 -6.19
C ASP A 352 -2.39 11.55 -6.63
N LEU A 353 -2.00 11.60 -7.90
CA LEU A 353 -0.90 10.82 -8.47
C LEU A 353 0.42 11.60 -8.54
N ARG A 354 0.36 12.93 -8.35
CA ARG A 354 1.53 13.80 -8.45
C ARG A 354 2.23 13.95 -7.11
N CYS A 355 3.54 13.70 -7.08
CA CYS A 355 4.34 13.97 -5.88
C CYS A 355 4.33 15.47 -5.52
N PRO A 356 3.96 15.85 -4.29
CA PRO A 356 3.86 17.25 -3.86
C PRO A 356 5.22 17.91 -3.57
N PHE A 357 6.29 17.13 -3.37
CA PHE A 357 7.61 17.64 -2.98
C PHE A 357 8.61 17.72 -4.15
N GLY A 358 8.15 17.57 -5.40
CA GLY A 358 9.00 17.76 -6.58
C GLY A 358 10.13 16.74 -6.73
N THR A 359 9.94 15.49 -6.28
CA THR A 359 10.98 14.46 -6.38
C THR A 359 11.36 14.18 -7.84
N PRO A 360 12.67 14.05 -8.14
CA PRO A 360 13.11 13.64 -9.47
C PRO A 360 12.66 12.20 -9.71
N ILE A 361 11.74 12.03 -10.67
CA ILE A 361 11.43 10.71 -11.22
C ILE A 361 12.76 10.13 -11.73
N ARG A 362 13.13 8.94 -11.27
CA ARG A 362 14.44 8.33 -11.58
C ARG A 362 14.61 8.23 -13.09
N SER A 363 15.83 8.50 -13.58
CA SER A 363 16.19 8.41 -15.00
C SER A 363 15.74 7.10 -15.63
N ASN A 364 15.89 5.99 -14.92
CA ASN A 364 15.59 4.65 -15.42
C ASN A 364 14.08 4.42 -15.57
N VAL A 365 13.25 5.02 -14.69
CA VAL A 365 11.78 5.00 -14.84
C VAL A 365 11.36 5.79 -16.08
N ILE A 366 11.99 6.95 -16.32
CA ILE A 366 11.74 7.76 -17.52
C ILE A 366 12.19 7.03 -18.77
N GLN A 367 13.39 6.43 -18.76
CA GLN A 367 13.93 5.65 -19.89
C GLN A 367 13.05 4.44 -20.19
N PHE A 368 12.59 3.73 -19.17
CA PHE A 368 11.66 2.63 -19.31
C PHE A 368 10.35 3.10 -19.95
N ALA A 369 9.72 4.15 -19.40
CA ALA A 369 8.47 4.69 -19.95
C ALA A 369 8.62 5.20 -21.39
N ARG A 370 9.76 5.83 -21.73
CA ARG A 370 10.08 6.24 -23.10
C ARG A 370 10.26 5.05 -24.03
N LYS A 371 11.13 4.11 -23.68
CA LYS A 371 11.39 2.90 -24.47
C LYS A 371 10.10 2.09 -24.66
N ASP A 372 9.27 2.02 -23.64
CA ASP A 372 7.99 1.34 -23.72
C ASP A 372 7.01 2.05 -24.67
N ARG A 373 6.90 3.38 -24.57
CA ARG A 373 6.12 4.19 -25.51
C ARG A 373 6.65 4.02 -26.94
N ASP A 374 7.95 4.05 -27.15
CA ASP A 374 8.58 3.90 -28.46
C ASP A 374 8.30 2.51 -29.03
N ASN A 375 8.39 1.46 -28.20
CA ASN A 375 8.02 0.10 -28.59
C ASN A 375 6.52 -0.02 -28.93
N ARG A 376 5.63 0.62 -28.17
CA ARG A 376 4.19 0.67 -28.46
C ARG A 376 3.90 1.39 -29.77
N ALA A 377 4.55 2.54 -30.00
CA ALA A 377 4.43 3.29 -31.23
C ALA A 377 4.96 2.48 -32.43
N ALA A 378 6.13 1.87 -32.30
CA ALA A 378 6.71 1.01 -33.32
C ALA A 378 5.81 -0.19 -33.65
N ARG A 379 5.24 -0.84 -32.63
CA ARG A 379 4.31 -1.96 -32.80
C ARG A 379 3.00 -1.53 -33.44
N ALA A 380 2.44 -0.39 -33.05
CA ALA A 380 1.22 0.15 -33.66
C ALA A 380 1.44 0.56 -35.13
N VAL A 381 2.60 1.17 -35.44
CA VAL A 381 3.00 1.49 -36.82
C VAL A 381 3.17 0.22 -37.63
N PHE A 382 3.85 -0.79 -37.08
CA PHE A 382 4.01 -2.10 -37.73
C PHE A 382 2.65 -2.77 -37.99
N GLU A 383 1.79 -2.86 -36.98
CA GLU A 383 0.45 -3.45 -37.11
C GLU A 383 -0.44 -2.66 -38.07
N GLY A 384 -0.29 -1.33 -38.12
CA GLY A 384 -0.97 -0.44 -39.07
C GLY A 384 -0.47 -0.61 -40.51
N ALA A 385 0.83 -0.86 -40.69
CA ALA A 385 1.46 -1.08 -41.99
C ALA A 385 1.18 -2.47 -42.59
N LEU A 386 0.76 -3.45 -41.78
CA LEU A 386 0.35 -4.75 -42.28
C LEU A 386 -0.88 -4.63 -43.19
N THR A 387 -0.79 -5.22 -44.38
CA THR A 387 -1.93 -5.41 -45.29
C THR A 387 -2.96 -6.40 -44.69
N PRO A 388 -4.21 -6.45 -45.18
CA PRO A 388 -5.24 -7.33 -44.63
C PRO A 388 -4.83 -8.81 -44.61
N THR A 389 -4.12 -9.26 -45.64
CA THR A 389 -3.60 -10.63 -45.78
C THR A 389 -2.44 -10.90 -44.82
N GLU A 390 -1.54 -9.94 -44.63
CA GLU A 390 -0.42 -10.02 -43.68
C GLU A 390 -0.90 -9.98 -42.23
N ARG A 391 -2.00 -9.26 -41.92
CA ARG A 391 -2.63 -9.29 -40.59
C ARG A 391 -3.21 -10.66 -40.26
N GLU A 392 -3.82 -11.33 -41.23
CA GLU A 392 -4.34 -12.69 -41.04
C GLU A 392 -3.22 -13.72 -40.87
N THR A 393 -2.13 -13.61 -41.62
CA THR A 393 -0.95 -14.48 -41.45
C THR A 393 -0.22 -14.20 -40.15
N HIS A 394 -0.08 -12.93 -39.73
CA HIS A 394 0.50 -12.59 -38.44
C HIS A 394 -0.36 -13.10 -37.26
N LYS A 395 -1.70 -13.09 -37.39
CA LYS A 395 -2.59 -13.73 -36.41
C LYS A 395 -2.40 -15.26 -36.37
N LYS A 396 -2.23 -15.91 -37.52
CA LYS A 396 -1.98 -17.36 -37.62
C LYS A 396 -0.61 -17.75 -37.05
N LEU A 397 0.43 -16.98 -37.35
CA LEU A 397 1.80 -17.21 -36.83
C LEU A 397 1.88 -17.08 -35.30
N LYS A 398 1.11 -16.19 -34.68
CA LYS A 398 1.00 -16.12 -33.21
C LYS A 398 0.25 -17.30 -32.59
N LEU A 399 -0.71 -17.89 -33.30
CA LEU A 399 -1.40 -19.10 -32.87
C LEU A 399 -0.52 -20.34 -32.96
N ASP A 400 0.45 -20.36 -33.89
CA ASP A 400 1.34 -21.51 -34.10
C ASP A 400 2.53 -21.56 -33.11
N SER A 401 2.89 -20.45 -32.45
CA SER A 401 3.90 -20.46 -31.36
C SER A 401 3.35 -21.00 -30.04
N ASP A 402 2.04 -20.97 -29.85
CA ASP A 402 1.33 -21.53 -28.70
C ASP A 402 0.57 -22.78 -29.14
N ALA A 403 1.29 -23.90 -29.24
CA ALA A 403 0.71 -25.20 -29.54
C ALA A 403 -0.28 -25.65 -28.45
N SER A 404 -1.50 -25.13 -28.53
CA SER A 404 -2.68 -25.66 -27.88
C SER A 404 -3.27 -26.75 -28.79
N PRO A 405 -3.77 -27.88 -28.26
CA PRO A 405 -4.36 -28.93 -29.08
C PRO A 405 -5.59 -28.39 -29.85
N PRO A 406 -5.87 -28.92 -31.05
CA PRO A 406 -6.87 -28.34 -31.95
C PRO A 406 -8.24 -28.38 -31.30
N SER A 407 -8.88 -27.20 -31.19
CA SER A 407 -10.28 -27.12 -30.80
C SER A 407 -11.12 -27.80 -31.88
N THR A 408 -11.85 -28.85 -31.48
CA THR A 408 -12.90 -29.45 -32.31
C THR A 408 -13.87 -28.37 -32.73
N LYS A 409 -13.93 -28.09 -34.05
CA LYS A 409 -14.90 -27.17 -34.65
C LYS A 409 -16.32 -27.58 -34.21
N ARG A 410 -16.91 -26.84 -33.26
CA ARG A 410 -18.34 -26.89 -33.01
C ARG A 410 -19.05 -26.49 -34.30
N ARG A 411 -19.87 -27.39 -34.85
CA ARG A 411 -20.81 -27.07 -35.94
C ARG A 411 -21.64 -25.85 -35.52
N LYS A 412 -21.62 -24.79 -36.33
CA LYS A 412 -22.50 -23.64 -36.17
C LYS A 412 -23.94 -24.16 -36.14
N ARG A 413 -24.67 -23.89 -35.04
CA ARG A 413 -26.13 -24.00 -35.07
C ARG A 413 -26.64 -22.97 -36.07
N PRO A 414 -27.64 -23.30 -36.91
CA PRO A 414 -28.23 -22.32 -37.81
C PRO A 414 -28.74 -21.13 -37.00
N SER A 415 -28.58 -19.92 -37.55
CA SER A 415 -29.05 -18.69 -36.92
C SER A 415 -30.56 -18.78 -36.75
N ILE A 416 -31.04 -18.58 -35.54
CA ILE A 416 -32.46 -18.30 -35.30
C ILE A 416 -32.73 -16.96 -35.98
N GLU A 417 -33.68 -16.94 -36.92
CA GLU A 417 -34.12 -15.70 -37.57
C GLU A 417 -34.65 -14.74 -36.51
N LYS A 418 -34.33 -13.45 -36.66
CA LYS A 418 -34.81 -12.43 -35.73
C LYS A 418 -36.35 -12.46 -35.74
N PRO A 419 -37.02 -12.64 -34.60
CA PRO A 419 -38.47 -12.58 -34.56
C PRO A 419 -38.92 -11.18 -34.99
N THR A 420 -39.89 -11.12 -35.90
CA THR A 420 -40.58 -9.89 -36.31
C THR A 420 -41.40 -9.33 -35.16
N ASP A 421 -41.66 -8.02 -35.15
CA ASP A 421 -42.40 -7.36 -34.07
C ASP A 421 -43.79 -7.96 -33.85
N GLU A 422 -44.43 -8.50 -34.90
CA GLU A 422 -45.69 -9.25 -34.80
C GLU A 422 -45.54 -10.55 -33.98
N SER A 423 -44.43 -11.28 -34.16
CA SER A 423 -44.12 -12.50 -33.39
C SER A 423 -43.86 -12.21 -31.90
N LEU A 424 -43.38 -11.01 -31.56
CA LEU A 424 -43.18 -10.59 -30.18
C LEU A 424 -44.49 -10.13 -29.54
N LEU A 425 -45.40 -9.52 -30.30
CA LEU A 425 -46.74 -9.17 -29.83
C LEU A 425 -47.60 -10.41 -29.58
N ASP A 426 -47.57 -11.40 -30.46
CA ASP A 426 -48.35 -12.64 -30.29
C ASP A 426 -47.87 -13.45 -29.07
N ALA A 427 -46.56 -13.55 -28.86
CA ALA A 427 -45.99 -14.20 -27.67
C ALA A 427 -46.28 -13.42 -26.38
N PHE A 428 -46.42 -12.09 -26.45
CA PHE A 428 -46.81 -11.27 -25.30
C PHE A 428 -48.29 -11.46 -24.96
N ASN A 429 -49.16 -11.58 -25.96
CA ASN A 429 -50.59 -11.82 -25.76
C ASN A 429 -50.87 -13.24 -25.22
N GLU A 430 -50.11 -14.25 -25.64
CA GLU A 430 -50.22 -15.62 -25.07
C GLU A 430 -49.83 -15.72 -23.58
N ILE A 431 -48.99 -14.82 -23.08
CA ILE A 431 -48.55 -14.81 -21.68
C ILE A 431 -49.55 -14.07 -20.78
N PHE A 432 -50.34 -13.14 -21.32
CA PHE A 432 -51.17 -12.22 -20.54
C PHE A 432 -52.69 -12.40 -20.70
N ASP A 433 -53.17 -13.26 -21.61
CA ASP A 433 -54.58 -13.69 -21.63
C ASP A 433 -54.76 -15.04 -20.91
N PRO A 434 -55.21 -15.06 -19.64
CA PRO A 434 -55.58 -16.31 -18.99
C PRO A 434 -56.85 -16.83 -19.68
N LYS A 435 -56.76 -17.99 -20.33
CA LYS A 435 -57.94 -18.79 -20.66
C LYS A 435 -58.66 -19.10 -19.34
N VAL A 436 -59.81 -18.48 -19.14
CA VAL A 436 -60.81 -18.92 -18.17
C VAL A 436 -61.46 -20.16 -18.75
N ASP A 437 -61.16 -21.31 -18.16
CA ASP A 437 -62.07 -22.45 -17.97
C ASP A 437 -61.57 -23.30 -16.80
#